data_AF-A0A9X2EQX3-F1
#
_entry.id   AF-A0A9X2EQX3-F1
#
_cell.length_a   1.000
_cell.length_b   1.000
_cell.length_c   1.000
_cell.angle_alpha   90.00
_cell.angle_beta   90.00
_cell.angle_gamma   90.00
#
_symmetry.space_group_name_H-M   'P 1'
#
loop_
_entity.id
_entity.type
_entity.pdbx_description
1 polymer ?
#
loop_
_entity_poly.entity_id
_entity_poly.type
_entity_poly.pdbx_seq_one_letter_code
_entity_poly.pdbx_strand_id
1 'polypeptide(L)'
;MSISRIVFSVVSILFGMFGFWRDTVADSKKVTLSAVITVKNQSDRDVVGYIHRLSMPVEAGLQQSLKEVRYEYPEKIVYKKHKKGDSKYLELKLDIPAGDTIKRKVHFDLLLTSYDYTTIPRGREPYPASMYLQSAKYIESNAIAIRELSLEIQNTFADEDARLRAAFLLPQAIIDYKIQPTKGALAGLESREGDCTEYAALFVALARSMGYPARVTSEFLFTKRKQFKQPNHHAAEVYMNGRWLPVDPNLAQESRFGYGFGRGKVSKITLTRDFTWVWSNLWPKNFRGHVDKAKVTIEWSLQ
;
A
#
# COMPACT_ATOMS: atom_id res chain seq x y z
N MET A 1 -7.93 -30.54 -72.09
CA MET A 1 -7.94 -29.06 -72.07
C MET A 1 -8.72 -28.60 -70.85
N SER A 2 -8.12 -27.71 -70.05
CA SER A 2 -8.69 -26.76 -69.05
C SER A 2 -9.62 -27.32 -67.95
N ILE A 3 -9.32 -27.31 -66.64
CA ILE A 3 -9.00 -26.23 -65.67
C ILE A 3 -10.10 -25.17 -65.49
N SER A 4 -10.44 -24.95 -64.20
CA SER A 4 -11.16 -23.84 -63.52
C SER A 4 -12.69 -23.95 -63.46
N ARG A 5 -13.28 -24.22 -62.28
CA ARG A 5 -13.57 -23.36 -61.09
C ARG A 5 -14.80 -22.48 -61.32
N ILE A 6 -15.78 -22.57 -60.41
CA ILE A 6 -16.31 -21.49 -59.55
C ILE A 6 -17.60 -22.00 -58.88
N VAL A 7 -17.61 -21.94 -57.55
CA VAL A 7 -18.77 -22.20 -56.67
C VAL A 7 -19.21 -20.85 -56.10
N PHE A 8 -20.51 -20.52 -56.20
CA PHE A 8 -21.21 -19.46 -55.46
C PHE A 8 -22.50 -20.09 -54.93
N SER A 9 -22.63 -20.27 -53.61
CA SER A 9 -23.23 -19.33 -52.64
C SER A 9 -24.72 -19.56 -52.41
N VAL A 10 -25.08 -20.09 -51.24
CA VAL A 10 -26.30 -19.69 -50.53
C VAL A 10 -25.96 -19.48 -49.05
N VAL A 11 -26.31 -18.29 -48.59
CA VAL A 11 -26.18 -17.76 -47.24
C VAL A 11 -27.10 -18.52 -46.27
N SER A 12 -26.62 -18.81 -45.07
CA SER A 12 -27.47 -19.04 -43.91
C SER A 12 -26.80 -18.45 -42.68
N ILE A 13 -27.43 -17.38 -42.18
CA ILE A 13 -27.09 -16.68 -40.96
C ILE A 13 -27.48 -17.57 -39.80
N LEU A 14 -26.50 -17.94 -38.96
CA LEU A 14 -26.74 -18.46 -37.62
C LEU A 14 -25.82 -17.72 -36.65
N PHE A 15 -26.41 -16.77 -35.94
CA PHE A 15 -25.86 -16.17 -34.73
C PHE A 15 -25.77 -17.28 -33.67
N GLY A 16 -24.55 -17.72 -33.36
CA GLY A 16 -24.26 -18.70 -32.33
C GLY A 16 -23.20 -18.17 -31.38
N MET A 17 -23.65 -17.82 -30.17
CA MET A 17 -22.91 -17.54 -28.94
C MET A 17 -21.43 -17.99 -28.92
N PHE A 18 -20.51 -17.08 -29.28
CA PHE A 18 -19.15 -17.12 -28.77
C PHE A 18 -19.08 -16.19 -27.56
N GLY A 19 -19.31 -16.77 -26.38
CA GLY A 19 -18.89 -16.16 -25.13
C GLY A 19 -17.38 -15.97 -25.18
N PHE A 20 -16.93 -14.72 -25.22
CA PHE A 20 -15.54 -14.35 -25.02
C PHE A 20 -15.12 -14.76 -23.60
N TRP A 21 -14.68 -16.00 -23.41
CA TRP A 21 -13.77 -16.33 -22.31
C TRP A 21 -12.42 -15.69 -22.65
N ARG A 22 -12.29 -14.39 -22.35
CA ARG A 22 -10.97 -13.81 -22.13
C ARG A 22 -10.53 -14.32 -20.76
N ASP A 23 -9.70 -15.35 -20.75
CA ASP A 23 -8.78 -15.54 -19.64
C ASP A 23 -8.00 -14.22 -19.50
N THR A 24 -8.42 -13.38 -18.55
CA THR A 24 -7.76 -12.12 -18.27
C THR A 24 -6.43 -12.45 -17.61
N VAL A 25 -5.40 -12.62 -18.44
CA VAL A 25 -4.01 -12.71 -17.98
C VAL A 25 -3.75 -11.47 -17.12
N ALA A 26 -3.32 -11.69 -15.88
CA ALA A 26 -2.97 -10.60 -14.98
C ALA A 26 -1.87 -9.73 -15.62
N ASP A 27 -2.13 -8.43 -15.72
CA ASP A 27 -1.14 -7.45 -16.15
C ASP A 27 0.03 -7.48 -15.14
N SER A 28 1.26 -7.41 -15.64
CA SER A 28 2.43 -7.28 -14.77
C SER A 28 3.35 -6.16 -15.25
N LYS A 29 4.05 -5.53 -14.30
CA LYS A 29 4.92 -4.41 -14.58
C LYS A 29 6.14 -4.43 -13.67
N LYS A 30 7.33 -4.41 -14.26
CA LYS A 30 8.57 -4.14 -13.52
C LYS A 30 8.70 -2.63 -13.30
N VAL A 31 9.05 -2.24 -12.08
CA VAL A 31 9.27 -0.84 -11.71
C VAL A 31 10.45 -0.74 -10.76
N THR A 32 11.11 0.41 -10.77
CA THR A 32 12.13 0.73 -9.76
C THR A 32 11.67 1.94 -8.95
N LEU A 33 11.45 1.74 -7.66
CA LEU A 33 11.28 2.82 -6.70
C LEU A 33 12.66 3.18 -6.13
N SER A 34 13.06 4.44 -6.22
CA SER A 34 14.34 4.92 -5.72
C SER A 34 14.13 5.88 -4.54
N ALA A 35 14.88 5.72 -3.47
CA ALA A 35 15.00 6.68 -2.39
C ALA A 35 16.36 7.36 -2.41
N VAL A 36 16.40 8.69 -2.46
CA VAL A 36 17.62 9.48 -2.34
C VAL A 36 17.63 10.14 -0.96
N ILE A 37 18.50 9.66 -0.08
CA ILE A 37 18.76 10.25 1.23
C ILE A 37 19.87 11.29 1.06
N THR A 38 19.62 12.53 1.47
CA THR A 38 20.64 13.58 1.53
C THR A 38 20.82 14.02 2.98
N VAL A 39 22.06 13.95 3.48
CA VAL A 39 22.42 14.44 4.80
C VAL A 39 23.45 15.56 4.65
N LYS A 40 23.07 16.76 5.06
CA LYS A 40 23.93 17.94 5.07
C LYS A 40 24.35 18.24 6.49
N ASN A 41 25.65 18.20 6.77
CA ASN A 41 26.25 18.64 8.02
C ASN A 41 26.73 20.08 7.85
N GLN A 42 26.07 21.02 8.52
CA GLN A 42 26.41 22.45 8.47
C GLN A 42 27.20 22.88 9.72
N SER A 43 27.69 21.92 10.50
CA SER A 43 28.54 22.18 11.65
C SER A 43 30.02 22.15 11.28
N ASP A 44 30.83 22.55 12.24
CA ASP A 44 32.29 22.49 12.27
C ASP A 44 32.82 21.15 12.81
N ARG A 45 31.98 20.13 12.95
CA ARG A 45 32.32 18.83 13.56
C ARG A 45 31.91 17.67 12.68
N ASP A 46 32.74 16.65 12.62
CA ASP A 46 32.38 15.40 11.94
C ASP A 46 31.25 14.67 12.68
N VAL A 47 30.32 14.11 11.93
CA VAL A 47 29.27 13.21 12.42
C VAL A 47 29.71 11.77 12.18
N VAL A 48 30.38 11.17 13.15
CA VAL A 48 30.84 9.76 13.07
C VAL A 48 29.80 8.82 13.69
N GLY A 49 29.37 7.82 12.93
CA GLY A 49 28.44 6.79 13.36
C GLY A 49 26.98 7.19 13.28
N TYR A 50 26.62 8.13 12.41
CA TYR A 50 25.22 8.45 12.14
C TYR A 50 24.52 7.25 11.49
N ILE A 51 23.26 7.01 11.87
CA ILE A 51 22.44 5.97 11.26
C ILE A 51 21.15 6.60 10.73
N HIS A 52 20.93 6.45 9.44
CA HIS A 52 19.63 6.73 8.82
C HIS A 52 18.79 5.46 8.77
N ARG A 53 17.52 5.56 9.17
CA ARG A 53 16.55 4.46 9.04
C ARG A 53 15.51 4.80 8.00
N LEU A 54 15.25 3.85 7.11
CA LEU A 54 14.33 4.02 5.99
C LEU A 54 13.44 2.78 5.81
N SER A 55 12.13 2.97 5.75
CA SER A 55 11.19 1.88 5.44
C SER A 55 11.39 1.38 4.01
N MET A 56 11.28 0.08 3.80
CA MET A 56 11.35 -0.53 2.47
C MET A 56 9.97 -0.98 2.02
N PRO A 57 9.73 -1.08 0.70
CA PRO A 57 8.49 -1.65 0.18
C PRO A 57 8.20 -3.03 0.74
N VAL A 58 6.92 -3.33 0.92
CA VAL A 58 6.46 -4.66 1.29
C VAL A 58 7.01 -5.69 0.32
N GLU A 59 7.64 -6.73 0.87
CA GLU A 59 8.39 -7.72 0.07
C GLU A 59 7.48 -8.61 -0.78
N ALA A 60 6.31 -8.98 -0.24
CA ALA A 60 5.37 -9.86 -0.91
C ALA A 60 3.93 -9.52 -0.54
N GLY A 61 3.06 -9.65 -1.54
CA GLY A 61 1.61 -9.56 -1.42
C GLY A 61 0.98 -9.81 -2.80
N LEU A 62 -0.35 -9.83 -2.86
CA LEU A 62 -1.07 -10.10 -4.10
C LEU A 62 -0.71 -9.14 -5.24
N GLN A 63 -0.44 -7.87 -4.89
CA GLN A 63 -0.19 -6.81 -5.87
C GLN A 63 1.28 -6.58 -6.22
N GLN A 64 2.23 -7.09 -5.42
CA GLN A 64 3.66 -6.82 -5.63
C GLN A 64 4.57 -7.90 -5.07
N SER A 65 5.77 -7.98 -5.66
CA SER A 65 6.92 -8.70 -5.12
C SER A 65 8.18 -7.86 -5.27
N LEU A 66 8.85 -7.58 -4.16
CA LEU A 66 10.20 -7.00 -4.15
C LEU A 66 11.18 -8.05 -4.69
N LYS A 67 11.92 -7.70 -5.73
CA LYS A 67 12.88 -8.58 -6.39
C LYS A 67 14.30 -8.33 -5.93
N GLU A 68 14.66 -7.05 -5.81
CA GLU A 68 16.03 -6.69 -5.46
C GLU A 68 16.08 -5.33 -4.74
N VAL A 69 17.07 -5.18 -3.87
CA VAL A 69 17.47 -3.90 -3.28
C VAL A 69 18.89 -3.60 -3.74
N ARG A 70 19.05 -2.58 -4.60
CA ARG A 70 20.35 -2.21 -5.20
C ARG A 70 20.85 -0.88 -4.66
N TYR A 71 22.17 -0.76 -4.51
CA TYR A 71 22.84 0.45 -4.08
C TYR A 71 24.32 0.40 -4.50
N GLU A 72 24.94 1.55 -4.73
CA GLU A 72 26.31 1.68 -5.24
C GLU A 72 27.15 2.56 -4.32
N TYR A 73 27.55 2.00 -3.17
CA TYR A 73 28.46 2.63 -2.21
C TYR A 73 29.04 1.57 -1.25
N PRO A 74 30.19 1.84 -0.61
CA PRO A 74 30.90 0.84 0.19
C PRO A 74 30.18 0.45 1.48
N GLU A 75 29.32 1.31 2.04
CA GLU A 75 28.62 1.02 3.29
C GLU A 75 27.56 -0.09 3.11
N LYS A 76 27.58 -1.07 4.00
CA LYS A 76 26.59 -2.16 3.98
C LYS A 76 25.27 -1.71 4.62
N ILE A 77 24.18 -2.01 3.94
CA ILE A 77 22.83 -1.88 4.48
C ILE A 77 22.56 -2.97 5.52
N VAL A 78 21.96 -2.60 6.65
CA VAL A 78 21.44 -3.56 7.64
C VAL A 78 19.92 -3.60 7.58
N TYR A 79 19.33 -4.79 7.46
CA TYR A 79 17.88 -4.97 7.45
C TYR A 79 17.34 -5.24 8.86
N LYS A 80 16.21 -4.62 9.18
CA LYS A 80 15.51 -4.77 10.47
C LYS A 80 14.01 -4.93 10.24
N LYS A 81 13.33 -5.55 11.20
CA LYS A 81 11.86 -5.66 11.22
C LYS A 81 11.26 -4.53 12.05
N HIS A 82 10.11 -4.01 11.65
CA HIS A 82 9.33 -3.15 12.53
C HIS A 82 8.87 -3.93 13.78
N LYS A 83 8.67 -3.23 14.90
CA LYS A 83 8.15 -3.87 16.14
C LYS A 83 6.71 -4.37 15.98
N LYS A 84 5.95 -3.73 15.11
CA LYS A 84 4.57 -4.08 14.75
C LYS A 84 4.52 -4.33 13.25
N GLY A 85 3.66 -5.26 12.83
CA GLY A 85 3.48 -5.60 11.43
C GLY A 85 4.57 -6.51 10.85
N ASP A 86 4.46 -6.76 9.55
CA ASP A 86 5.36 -7.63 8.78
C ASP A 86 6.36 -6.87 7.90
N SER A 87 6.30 -5.54 7.91
CA SER A 87 7.19 -4.70 7.12
C SER A 87 8.62 -4.68 7.69
N LYS A 88 9.58 -4.37 6.83
CA LYS A 88 10.99 -4.18 7.18
C LYS A 88 11.42 -2.74 6.93
N TYR A 89 12.53 -2.37 7.53
CA TYR A 89 13.26 -1.14 7.22
C TYR A 89 14.76 -1.45 7.10
N LEU A 90 15.49 -0.53 6.49
CA LEU A 90 16.92 -0.58 6.33
C LEU A 90 17.61 0.49 7.20
N GLU A 91 18.80 0.19 7.66
CA GLU A 91 19.70 1.11 8.35
C GLU A 91 20.93 1.38 7.48
N LEU A 92 21.21 2.66 7.24
CA LEU A 92 22.41 3.16 6.56
C LEU A 92 23.29 3.84 7.60
N LYS A 93 24.46 3.26 7.87
CA LYS A 93 25.47 3.91 8.71
C LYS A 93 26.35 4.81 7.83
N LEU A 94 26.48 6.07 8.20
CA LEU A 94 27.26 7.06 7.46
C LEU A 94 28.12 7.86 8.45
N ASP A 95 29.32 8.21 8.00
CA ASP A 95 30.14 9.24 8.63
C ASP A 95 30.07 10.48 7.74
N ILE A 96 29.71 11.63 8.30
CA ILE A 96 29.50 12.87 7.54
C ILE A 96 30.49 13.93 8.03
N PRO A 97 31.52 14.28 7.25
CA PRO A 97 32.50 15.29 7.67
C PRO A 97 31.87 16.65 7.97
N ALA A 98 32.59 17.48 8.74
CA ALA A 98 32.23 18.88 8.99
C ALA A 98 32.02 19.65 7.67
N GLY A 99 30.93 20.42 7.57
CA GLY A 99 30.60 21.19 6.38
C GLY A 99 30.12 20.40 5.15
N ASP A 100 30.18 19.07 5.18
CA ASP A 100 29.92 18.23 4.01
C ASP A 100 28.45 17.85 3.80
N THR A 101 28.16 17.37 2.59
CA THR A 101 26.87 16.79 2.22
C THR A 101 27.05 15.41 1.61
N ILE A 102 26.43 14.40 2.22
CA ILE A 102 26.41 13.04 1.71
C ILE A 102 25.05 12.72 1.07
N LYS A 103 25.10 12.07 -0.09
CA LYS A 103 23.93 11.50 -0.76
C LYS A 103 24.07 9.99 -0.88
N ARG A 104 23.00 9.27 -0.54
CA ARG A 104 22.90 7.81 -0.72
C ARG A 104 21.60 7.49 -1.42
N LYS A 105 21.69 6.70 -2.49
CA LYS A 105 20.53 6.27 -3.28
C LYS A 105 20.32 4.77 -3.12
N VAL A 106 19.10 4.38 -2.76
CA VAL A 106 18.69 2.97 -2.71
C VAL A 106 17.62 2.74 -3.75
N HIS A 107 17.78 1.69 -4.53
CA HIS A 107 16.82 1.22 -5.53
C HIS A 107 16.09 -0.01 -5.01
N PHE A 108 14.77 -0.02 -5.16
CA PHE A 108 13.90 -1.16 -4.90
C PHE A 108 13.29 -1.58 -6.23
N ASP A 109 13.68 -2.75 -6.75
CA ASP A 109 13.12 -3.29 -7.97
C ASP A 109 11.95 -4.19 -7.62
N LEU A 110 10.77 -3.89 -8.16
CA LEU A 110 9.53 -4.62 -7.87
C LEU A 110 8.91 -5.16 -9.15
N LEU A 111 8.26 -6.32 -9.02
CA LEU A 111 7.26 -6.79 -9.96
C LEU A 111 5.88 -6.46 -9.37
N LEU A 112 5.12 -5.60 -10.04
CA LEU A 112 3.72 -5.35 -9.75
C LEU A 112 2.84 -6.27 -10.59
N THR A 113 1.73 -6.71 -10.02
CA THR A 113 0.78 -7.61 -10.67
C THR A 113 -0.63 -7.12 -10.43
N SER A 114 -1.44 -7.00 -11.48
CA SER A 114 -2.87 -6.74 -11.32
C SER A 114 -3.55 -7.98 -10.75
N TYR A 115 -4.67 -7.76 -10.07
CA TYR A 115 -5.37 -8.85 -9.40
C TYR A 115 -6.87 -8.62 -9.46
N ASP A 116 -7.60 -9.72 -9.57
CA ASP A 116 -9.03 -9.80 -9.30
C ASP A 116 -9.27 -11.04 -8.46
N TYR A 117 -9.59 -10.86 -7.18
CA TYR A 117 -9.69 -11.97 -6.25
C TYR A 117 -10.77 -12.99 -6.59
N THR A 118 -11.75 -12.61 -7.42
CA THR A 118 -12.79 -13.54 -7.88
C THR A 118 -12.27 -14.57 -8.88
N THR A 119 -11.11 -14.33 -9.50
CA THR A 119 -10.50 -15.24 -10.49
C THR A 119 -9.29 -15.99 -9.94
N ILE A 120 -8.82 -15.64 -8.74
CA ILE A 120 -7.63 -16.23 -8.15
C ILE A 120 -8.07 -17.29 -7.11
N PRO A 121 -7.45 -18.48 -7.09
CA PRO A 121 -7.76 -19.51 -6.11
C PRO A 121 -7.64 -19.01 -4.67
N ARG A 122 -8.22 -19.72 -3.69
CA ARG A 122 -8.00 -19.43 -2.27
C ARG A 122 -6.52 -19.45 -1.90
N GLY A 123 -6.13 -18.60 -0.95
CA GLY A 123 -4.77 -18.55 -0.44
C GLY A 123 -4.45 -19.67 0.54
N ARG A 124 -3.18 -19.74 0.92
CA ARG A 124 -2.66 -20.65 1.94
C ARG A 124 -1.78 -19.89 2.95
N GLU A 125 -1.98 -18.58 3.05
CA GLU A 125 -1.25 -17.76 4.01
C GLU A 125 -1.71 -18.11 5.42
N PRO A 126 -0.82 -18.15 6.43
CA PRO A 126 -1.20 -18.38 7.81
C PRO A 126 -2.24 -17.36 8.29
N TYR A 127 -3.11 -17.77 9.21
CA TYR A 127 -4.04 -16.84 9.83
C TYR A 127 -3.27 -15.71 10.55
N PRO A 128 -3.68 -14.44 10.40
CA PRO A 128 -2.95 -13.32 10.97
C PRO A 128 -2.86 -13.31 12.50
N ALA A 129 -1.84 -12.63 13.02
CA ALA A 129 -1.72 -12.36 14.46
C ALA A 129 -2.93 -11.57 14.99
N SER A 130 -3.30 -11.81 16.25
CA SER A 130 -4.49 -11.21 16.88
C SER A 130 -4.47 -9.69 16.96
N MET A 131 -3.31 -9.04 16.86
CA MET A 131 -3.21 -7.58 16.77
C MET A 131 -4.00 -6.99 15.58
N TYR A 132 -4.24 -7.79 14.54
CA TYR A 132 -5.03 -7.41 13.37
C TYR A 132 -6.54 -7.42 13.59
N LEU A 133 -6.99 -7.82 14.79
CA LEU A 133 -8.37 -7.78 15.24
C LEU A 133 -8.59 -6.69 16.31
N GLN A 134 -7.51 -6.23 16.94
CA GLN A 134 -7.57 -5.28 18.05
C GLN A 134 -7.72 -3.84 17.55
N SER A 135 -8.31 -2.99 18.37
CA SER A 135 -8.27 -1.54 18.13
C SER A 135 -6.85 -1.00 18.25
N ALA A 136 -6.60 0.11 17.56
CA ALA A 136 -5.32 0.79 17.57
C ALA A 136 -5.52 2.29 17.35
N LYS A 137 -4.44 3.07 17.45
CA LYS A 137 -4.46 4.48 17.04
C LYS A 137 -4.97 4.58 15.60
N TYR A 138 -5.97 5.45 15.39
CA TYR A 138 -6.68 5.67 14.13
C TYR A 138 -7.60 4.53 13.68
N ILE A 139 -7.64 3.41 14.41
CA ILE A 139 -8.47 2.23 14.12
C ILE A 139 -9.28 1.93 15.38
N GLU A 140 -10.23 2.80 15.70
CA GLU A 140 -11.06 2.74 16.91
C GLU A 140 -12.17 1.66 16.80
N SER A 141 -11.81 0.42 16.46
CA SER A 141 -12.75 -0.69 16.20
C SER A 141 -13.61 -1.09 17.41
N ASN A 142 -13.22 -0.69 18.62
CA ASN A 142 -13.98 -0.93 19.85
C ASN A 142 -14.90 0.24 20.24
N ALA A 143 -14.91 1.34 19.48
CA ALA A 143 -15.81 2.47 19.72
C ALA A 143 -17.27 2.04 19.53
N ILE A 144 -18.16 2.56 20.38
CA ILE A 144 -19.59 2.18 20.40
C ILE A 144 -20.22 2.36 19.01
N ALA A 145 -20.05 3.54 18.39
CA ALA A 145 -20.60 3.83 17.07
C ALA A 145 -20.11 2.86 15.97
N ILE A 146 -18.84 2.45 16.01
CA ILE A 146 -18.28 1.47 15.05
C ILE A 146 -18.89 0.08 15.30
N ARG A 147 -19.04 -0.32 16.55
CA ARG A 147 -19.63 -1.62 16.93
C ARG A 147 -21.09 -1.70 16.53
N GLU A 148 -21.86 -0.63 16.72
CA GLU A 148 -23.27 -0.57 16.32
C GLU A 148 -23.44 -0.78 14.81
N LEU A 149 -22.67 -0.05 13.99
CA LEU A 149 -22.68 -0.23 12.53
C LEU A 149 -22.21 -1.63 12.11
N SER A 150 -21.20 -2.17 12.80
CA SER A 150 -20.71 -3.53 12.53
C SER A 150 -21.78 -4.58 12.82
N LEU A 151 -22.53 -4.42 13.92
CA LEU A 151 -23.64 -5.30 14.27
C LEU A 151 -24.79 -5.19 13.25
N GLU A 152 -25.11 -3.98 12.78
CA GLU A 152 -26.09 -3.77 11.72
C GLU A 152 -25.71 -4.51 10.43
N ILE A 153 -24.45 -4.39 10.00
CA ILE A 153 -23.91 -5.13 8.85
C ILE A 153 -24.00 -6.64 9.08
N GLN A 154 -23.60 -7.13 10.25
CA GLN A 154 -23.63 -8.56 10.57
C GLN A 154 -25.03 -9.16 10.63
N ASN A 155 -26.02 -8.37 11.06
CA ASN A 155 -27.43 -8.76 11.11
C ASN A 155 -28.10 -8.72 9.72
N THR A 156 -27.64 -7.82 8.85
CA THR A 156 -28.20 -7.67 7.49
C THR A 156 -27.67 -8.71 6.52
N PHE A 157 -26.38 -9.04 6.61
CA PHE A 157 -25.71 -9.93 5.66
C PHE A 157 -25.23 -11.22 6.35
N ALA A 158 -25.51 -12.37 5.75
CA ALA A 158 -25.19 -13.68 6.33
C ALA A 158 -23.74 -14.11 6.05
N ASP A 159 -23.24 -13.88 4.84
CA ASP A 159 -21.91 -14.32 4.41
C ASP A 159 -20.81 -13.27 4.61
N GLU A 160 -19.57 -13.75 4.74
CA GLU A 160 -18.38 -12.94 4.98
C GLU A 160 -18.09 -11.93 3.85
N ASP A 161 -18.29 -12.33 2.58
CA ASP A 161 -18.04 -11.47 1.42
C ASP A 161 -18.99 -10.27 1.41
N ALA A 162 -20.28 -10.51 1.60
CA ALA A 162 -21.30 -9.47 1.67
C ALA A 162 -21.07 -8.50 2.85
N ARG A 163 -20.69 -9.01 4.03
CA ARG A 163 -20.36 -8.18 5.20
C ARG A 163 -19.16 -7.26 4.93
N LEU A 164 -18.07 -7.82 4.39
CA LEU A 164 -16.87 -7.04 4.09
C LEU A 164 -17.09 -6.05 2.94
N ARG A 165 -17.91 -6.39 1.95
CA ARG A 165 -18.32 -5.46 0.89
C ARG A 165 -19.19 -4.32 1.43
N ALA A 166 -20.11 -4.58 2.35
CA ALA A 166 -20.89 -3.53 3.00
C ALA A 166 -19.97 -2.58 3.80
N ALA A 167 -19.05 -3.12 4.59
CA ALA A 167 -18.05 -2.32 5.30
C ALA A 167 -17.12 -1.53 4.35
N PHE A 168 -16.84 -2.06 3.16
CA PHE A 168 -16.06 -1.38 2.12
C PHE A 168 -16.80 -0.23 1.45
N LEU A 169 -18.11 -0.39 1.25
CA LEU A 169 -18.97 0.64 0.64
C LEU A 169 -19.32 1.76 1.62
N LEU A 170 -19.41 1.48 2.92
CA LEU A 170 -19.86 2.45 3.91
C LEU A 170 -19.04 3.76 3.89
N PRO A 171 -17.68 3.76 3.92
CA PRO A 171 -16.90 4.99 3.81
C PRO A 171 -17.20 5.79 2.54
N GLN A 172 -17.46 5.11 1.41
CA GLN A 172 -17.80 5.75 0.13
C GLN A 172 -19.16 6.44 0.17
N ALA A 173 -20.10 5.93 0.97
CA ALA A 173 -21.44 6.46 1.07
C ALA A 173 -21.55 7.65 2.04
N ILE A 174 -20.65 7.74 3.02
CA ILE A 174 -20.82 8.69 4.15
C ILE A 174 -19.71 9.72 4.28
N ILE A 175 -18.51 9.49 3.71
CA ILE A 175 -17.39 10.41 3.84
C ILE A 175 -17.32 11.30 2.60
N ASP A 176 -17.35 12.61 2.82
CA ASP A 176 -16.99 13.61 1.84
C ASP A 176 -15.47 13.78 1.80
N TYR A 177 -14.89 13.66 0.61
CA TYR A 177 -13.43 13.72 0.45
C TYR A 177 -12.88 15.11 0.76
N LYS A 178 -12.02 15.19 1.78
CA LYS A 178 -11.38 16.43 2.21
C LYS A 178 -9.98 16.16 2.73
N ILE A 179 -8.98 16.80 2.10
CA ILE A 179 -7.58 16.70 2.54
C ILE A 179 -7.46 17.29 3.94
N GLN A 180 -6.96 16.48 4.88
CA GLN A 180 -6.82 16.86 6.29
C GLN A 180 -5.69 16.08 6.97
N PRO A 181 -5.23 16.51 8.16
CA PRO A 181 -4.40 15.66 9.00
C PRO A 181 -5.15 14.39 9.39
N THR A 182 -4.45 13.27 9.57
CA THR A 182 -5.05 12.00 9.98
C THR A 182 -5.78 12.13 11.32
N LYS A 183 -7.09 11.82 11.32
CA LYS A 183 -7.95 11.86 12.51
C LYS A 183 -8.40 10.48 12.98
N GLY A 184 -8.48 9.50 12.07
CA GLY A 184 -8.84 8.11 12.40
C GLY A 184 -10.27 7.73 12.06
N ALA A 185 -10.58 6.44 12.24
CA ALA A 185 -11.83 5.82 11.82
C ALA A 185 -13.06 6.44 12.50
N LEU A 186 -13.01 6.62 13.82
CA LEU A 186 -14.15 7.17 14.56
C LEU A 186 -14.43 8.63 14.15
N ALA A 187 -13.37 9.43 14.02
CA ALA A 187 -13.51 10.82 13.61
C ALA A 187 -14.07 10.94 12.18
N GLY A 188 -13.61 10.11 11.24
CA GLY A 188 -14.14 10.07 9.88
C GLY A 188 -15.61 9.67 9.82
N LEU A 189 -16.04 8.75 10.70
CA LEU A 189 -17.45 8.38 10.85
C LEU A 189 -18.30 9.53 11.41
N GLU A 190 -17.85 10.17 12.50
CA GLU A 190 -18.61 11.23 13.17
C GLU A 190 -18.69 12.51 12.35
N SER A 191 -17.57 12.93 11.73
CA SER A 191 -17.51 14.18 10.99
C SER A 191 -17.94 14.05 9.53
N ARG A 192 -18.03 12.82 9.00
CA ARG A 192 -18.33 12.56 7.58
C ARG A 192 -17.38 13.26 6.61
N GLU A 193 -16.15 13.52 7.05
CA GLU A 193 -15.13 14.20 6.26
C GLU A 193 -13.79 13.49 6.43
N GLY A 194 -13.07 13.30 5.32
CA GLY A 194 -11.66 12.89 5.39
C GLY A 194 -11.04 12.52 4.07
N ASP A 195 -9.77 12.14 4.10
CA ASP A 195 -9.04 11.73 2.90
C ASP A 195 -8.90 10.21 2.83
N CYS A 196 -8.11 9.72 1.86
CA CYS A 196 -7.85 8.28 1.68
C CYS A 196 -7.55 7.52 2.99
N THR A 197 -6.96 8.21 3.97
CA THR A 197 -6.64 7.68 5.29
C THR A 197 -7.88 7.35 6.10
N GLU A 198 -8.86 8.24 6.20
CA GLU A 198 -10.11 7.98 6.94
C GLU A 198 -10.97 6.91 6.24
N TYR A 199 -10.99 6.87 4.91
CA TYR A 199 -11.68 5.81 4.16
C TYR A 199 -11.10 4.43 4.50
N ALA A 200 -9.77 4.30 4.42
CA ALA A 200 -9.06 3.07 4.75
C ALA A 200 -9.23 2.69 6.22
N ALA A 201 -9.09 3.67 7.13
CA ALA A 201 -9.22 3.46 8.56
C ALA A 201 -10.62 3.00 8.97
N LEU A 202 -11.68 3.61 8.43
CA LEU A 202 -13.05 3.23 8.73
C LEU A 202 -13.38 1.82 8.23
N PHE A 203 -12.97 1.47 7.01
CA PHE A 203 -13.10 0.09 6.51
C PHE A 203 -12.41 -0.91 7.46
N VAL A 204 -11.16 -0.64 7.84
CA VAL A 204 -10.40 -1.53 8.73
C VAL A 204 -11.05 -1.63 10.11
N ALA A 205 -11.54 -0.52 10.67
CA ALA A 205 -12.20 -0.53 11.97
C ALA A 205 -13.48 -1.37 11.98
N LEU A 206 -14.31 -1.26 10.93
CA LEU A 206 -15.51 -2.08 10.74
C LEU A 206 -15.16 -3.56 10.56
N ALA A 207 -14.18 -3.87 9.70
CA ALA A 207 -13.72 -5.24 9.48
C ALA A 207 -13.23 -5.89 10.79
N ARG A 208 -12.39 -5.18 11.56
CA ARG A 208 -11.88 -5.65 12.86
C ARG A 208 -13.00 -5.84 13.88
N SER A 209 -13.96 -4.90 13.94
CA SER A 209 -15.11 -4.97 14.84
C SER A 209 -16.02 -6.18 14.54
N MET A 210 -16.13 -6.58 13.27
CA MET A 210 -16.83 -7.80 12.87
C MET A 210 -16.01 -9.09 13.03
N GLY A 211 -14.75 -9.00 13.48
CA GLY A 211 -13.88 -10.16 13.71
C GLY A 211 -13.01 -10.56 12.52
N TYR A 212 -12.89 -9.73 11.48
CA TYR A 212 -12.02 -9.99 10.33
C TYR A 212 -10.66 -9.28 10.50
N PRO A 213 -9.53 -9.99 10.39
CA PRO A 213 -8.22 -9.35 10.46
C PRO A 213 -8.06 -8.36 9.32
N ALA A 214 -7.76 -7.11 9.64
CA ALA A 214 -7.60 -6.04 8.64
C ALA A 214 -6.49 -5.08 9.02
N ARG A 215 -5.91 -4.37 8.05
CA ARG A 215 -4.84 -3.38 8.26
C ARG A 215 -4.83 -2.30 7.20
N VAL A 216 -4.34 -1.11 7.55
CA VAL A 216 -4.13 -0.02 6.59
C VAL A 216 -2.79 -0.23 5.88
N THR A 217 -2.71 0.14 4.60
CA THR A 217 -1.46 0.21 3.82
C THR A 217 -1.11 1.67 3.51
N SER A 218 0.18 2.01 3.54
CA SER A 218 0.71 3.30 3.07
C SER A 218 1.40 3.09 1.74
N GLU A 219 0.99 3.84 0.71
CA GLU A 219 1.27 3.51 -0.68
C GLU A 219 1.81 4.70 -1.49
N PHE A 220 2.64 4.40 -2.48
CA PHE A 220 3.00 5.32 -3.56
C PHE A 220 2.08 5.08 -4.75
N LEU A 221 1.02 5.89 -4.86
CA LEU A 221 0.14 5.92 -6.02
C LEU A 221 0.81 6.72 -7.14
N PHE A 222 0.96 6.10 -8.32
CA PHE A 222 1.73 6.68 -9.42
C PHE A 222 1.07 7.96 -9.93
N THR A 223 1.84 9.05 -9.93
CA THR A 223 1.44 10.33 -10.50
C THR A 223 2.25 10.64 -11.75
N LYS A 224 1.79 11.62 -12.55
CA LYS A 224 2.56 12.11 -13.71
C LYS A 224 3.97 12.57 -13.35
N ARG A 225 4.16 13.12 -12.14
CA ARG A 225 5.47 13.62 -11.67
C ARG A 225 6.43 12.50 -11.29
N LYS A 226 5.93 11.30 -10.96
CA LYS A 226 6.74 10.16 -10.51
C LYS A 226 7.75 10.49 -9.38
N GLN A 227 7.48 11.53 -8.59
CA GLN A 227 8.33 12.01 -7.50
C GLN A 227 7.49 12.19 -6.24
N PHE A 228 8.04 11.81 -5.09
CA PHE A 228 7.32 11.81 -3.82
C PHE A 228 8.24 12.20 -2.67
N LYS A 229 7.70 12.91 -1.67
CA LYS A 229 8.40 13.14 -0.40
C LYS A 229 8.09 12.05 0.63
N GLN A 230 6.90 11.48 0.54
CA GLN A 230 6.35 10.45 1.41
C GLN A 230 5.26 9.68 0.64
N PRO A 231 4.79 8.52 1.12
CA PRO A 231 3.59 7.87 0.59
C PRO A 231 2.43 8.87 0.46
N ASN A 232 1.73 8.82 -0.67
CA ASN A 232 0.71 9.80 -1.04
C ASN A 232 -0.70 9.21 -1.06
N HIS A 233 -0.86 7.96 -0.62
CA HIS A 233 -2.14 7.28 -0.56
C HIS A 233 -2.17 6.29 0.59
N HIS A 234 -3.35 6.11 1.18
CA HIS A 234 -3.63 5.02 2.10
C HIS A 234 -4.77 4.16 1.57
N ALA A 235 -4.60 2.85 1.70
CA ALA A 235 -5.62 1.85 1.35
C ALA A 235 -5.68 0.81 2.48
N ALA A 236 -6.27 -0.36 2.24
CA ALA A 236 -6.35 -1.40 3.25
C ALA A 236 -6.08 -2.80 2.70
N GLU A 237 -5.83 -3.72 3.61
CA GLU A 237 -5.86 -5.17 3.36
C GLU A 237 -6.79 -5.82 4.39
N VAL A 238 -7.57 -6.81 3.97
CA VAL A 238 -8.38 -7.67 4.84
C VAL A 238 -8.00 -9.12 4.59
N TYR A 239 -7.90 -9.92 5.65
CA TYR A 239 -7.65 -11.34 5.51
C TYR A 239 -8.96 -12.07 5.22
N MET A 240 -9.06 -12.63 4.02
CA MET A 240 -10.24 -13.34 3.53
C MET A 240 -9.77 -14.47 2.61
N ASN A 241 -10.47 -15.60 2.60
CA ASN A 241 -10.18 -16.71 1.68
C ASN A 241 -8.71 -17.21 1.77
N GLY A 242 -8.12 -17.21 2.97
CA GLY A 242 -6.78 -17.74 3.23
C GLY A 242 -5.63 -16.83 2.77
N ARG A 243 -5.86 -15.53 2.60
CA ARG A 243 -4.85 -14.54 2.15
C ARG A 243 -5.17 -13.13 2.60
N TRP A 244 -4.16 -12.27 2.63
CA TRP A 244 -4.37 -10.82 2.63
C TRP A 244 -4.88 -10.34 1.28
N LEU A 245 -6.07 -9.77 1.29
CA LEU A 245 -6.74 -9.19 0.14
C LEU A 245 -6.61 -7.66 0.18
N PRO A 246 -5.91 -7.02 -0.76
CA PRO A 246 -5.88 -5.57 -0.81
C PRO A 246 -7.23 -5.02 -1.27
N VAL A 247 -7.65 -3.93 -0.64
CA VAL A 247 -8.88 -3.20 -0.95
C VAL A 247 -8.62 -1.70 -0.90
N ASP A 248 -9.31 -0.94 -1.74
CA ASP A 248 -9.15 0.51 -1.82
C ASP A 248 -10.50 1.24 -1.80
N PRO A 249 -11.05 1.56 -0.62
CA PRO A 249 -12.36 2.20 -0.53
C PRO A 249 -12.37 3.63 -1.10
N ASN A 250 -11.21 4.29 -1.19
CA ASN A 250 -11.15 5.66 -1.72
C ASN A 250 -11.08 5.68 -3.26
N LEU A 251 -10.13 4.95 -3.87
CA LEU A 251 -9.97 4.95 -5.32
C LEU A 251 -11.10 4.22 -6.07
N ALA A 252 -11.87 3.37 -5.38
CA ALA A 252 -13.01 2.66 -5.98
C ALA A 252 -14.14 3.59 -6.46
N GLN A 253 -14.21 4.81 -5.92
CA GLN A 253 -15.20 5.81 -6.32
C GLN A 253 -15.02 6.27 -7.77
N GLU A 254 -13.82 6.11 -8.33
CA GLU A 254 -13.51 6.52 -9.69
C GLU A 254 -12.91 5.36 -10.50
N SER A 255 -13.71 4.82 -11.43
CA SER A 255 -13.34 3.64 -12.24
C SER A 255 -12.01 3.76 -13.00
N ARG A 256 -11.59 4.99 -13.33
CA ARG A 256 -10.30 5.26 -14.01
C ARG A 256 -9.08 4.75 -13.26
N PHE A 257 -9.14 4.58 -11.94
CA PHE A 257 -8.01 4.07 -11.16
C PHE A 257 -7.91 2.54 -11.24
N GLY A 258 -9.05 1.84 -11.40
CA GLY A 258 -9.10 0.39 -11.50
C GLY A 258 -8.80 -0.35 -10.21
N TYR A 259 -9.03 0.28 -9.04
CA TYR A 259 -8.93 -0.37 -7.73
C TYR A 259 -10.31 -0.51 -7.08
N GLY A 260 -10.45 -1.50 -6.21
CA GLY A 260 -11.68 -1.75 -5.49
C GLY A 260 -11.54 -2.81 -4.41
N PHE A 261 -12.63 -3.49 -4.07
CA PHE A 261 -12.60 -4.62 -3.15
C PHE A 261 -11.94 -5.83 -3.82
N GLY A 262 -10.68 -6.11 -3.48
CA GLY A 262 -9.94 -7.25 -4.01
C GLY A 262 -9.60 -7.15 -5.49
N ARG A 263 -9.60 -5.93 -6.03
CA ARG A 263 -9.26 -5.64 -7.43
C ARG A 263 -8.23 -4.53 -7.48
N GLY A 264 -7.23 -4.67 -8.33
CA GLY A 264 -6.23 -3.64 -8.50
C GLY A 264 -5.40 -3.75 -9.76
N LYS A 265 -4.70 -2.65 -10.05
CA LYS A 265 -3.81 -2.45 -11.19
C LYS A 265 -2.35 -2.38 -10.74
N VAL A 266 -1.48 -2.08 -11.70
CA VAL A 266 -0.01 -1.98 -11.54
C VAL A 266 0.46 -0.52 -11.40
N SER A 267 -0.34 0.31 -10.73
CA SER A 267 -0.12 1.76 -10.60
C SER A 267 0.10 2.24 -9.16
N LYS A 268 0.33 1.32 -8.22
CA LYS A 268 0.70 1.66 -6.85
C LYS A 268 1.72 0.68 -6.27
N ILE A 269 2.51 1.14 -5.30
CA ILE A 269 3.44 0.33 -4.51
C ILE A 269 3.06 0.48 -3.03
N THR A 270 2.81 -0.60 -2.31
CA THR A 270 2.74 -0.58 -0.85
C THR A 270 4.13 -0.43 -0.28
N LEU A 271 4.34 0.68 0.42
CA LEU A 271 5.56 0.89 1.19
C LEU A 271 5.46 0.12 2.49
N THR A 272 4.44 0.38 3.30
CA THR A 272 4.29 -0.22 4.63
C THR A 272 2.83 -0.55 4.98
N ARG A 273 2.65 -1.25 6.11
CA ARG A 273 1.35 -1.61 6.69
C ARG A 273 1.20 -1.06 8.11
N ASP A 274 -0.04 -0.97 8.59
CA ASP A 274 -0.40 -0.58 9.97
C ASP A 274 0.11 0.79 10.41
N PHE A 275 0.21 1.76 9.49
CA PHE A 275 0.86 3.06 9.75
C PHE A 275 2.29 2.90 10.33
N THR A 276 2.92 1.75 10.14
CA THR A 276 4.29 1.52 10.59
C THR A 276 5.21 2.05 9.53
N TRP A 277 5.82 3.20 9.76
CA TRP A 277 6.96 3.63 8.96
C TRP A 277 8.03 4.20 9.87
N VAL A 278 9.25 4.06 9.40
CA VAL A 278 10.45 4.63 9.98
C VAL A 278 11.12 5.44 8.89
N TRP A 279 11.18 6.73 9.16
CA TRP A 279 12.13 7.65 8.58
C TRP A 279 12.73 8.41 9.75
N SER A 280 13.89 7.96 10.22
CA SER A 280 14.49 8.52 11.43
C SER A 280 16.00 8.59 11.37
N ASN A 281 16.52 9.47 12.21
CA ASN A 281 17.91 9.88 12.25
C ASN A 281 18.45 9.56 13.65
N LEU A 282 19.38 8.62 13.73
CA LEU A 282 20.06 8.29 14.97
C LEU A 282 21.40 9.00 14.99
N TRP A 283 21.44 10.09 15.75
CA TRP A 283 22.65 10.91 15.91
C TRP A 283 23.56 10.35 17.00
N PRO A 284 24.89 10.32 16.76
CA PRO A 284 25.86 9.88 17.75
C PRO A 284 25.84 10.82 18.96
N LYS A 285 26.15 10.29 20.16
CA LYS A 285 25.97 11.02 21.43
C LYS A 285 26.67 12.38 21.44
N ASN A 286 27.87 12.46 20.89
CA ASN A 286 28.69 13.66 20.78
C ASN A 286 28.13 14.72 19.81
N PHE A 287 27.19 14.37 18.94
CA PHE A 287 26.56 15.30 17.98
C PHE A 287 25.14 15.72 18.37
N ARG A 288 24.52 15.09 19.37
CA ARG A 288 23.10 15.34 19.73
C ARG A 288 22.79 16.79 20.08
N GLY A 289 23.76 17.54 20.63
CA GLY A 289 23.63 18.97 20.94
C GLY A 289 23.77 19.90 19.73
N HIS A 290 23.96 19.35 18.52
CA HIS A 290 24.20 20.10 17.28
C HIS A 290 23.32 19.62 16.11
N VAL A 291 22.26 18.86 16.39
CA VAL A 291 21.36 18.30 15.36
C VAL A 291 20.65 19.39 14.56
N ASP A 292 20.42 20.55 15.16
CA ASP A 292 19.92 21.76 14.52
C ASP A 292 20.84 22.25 13.38
N LYS A 293 22.14 21.93 13.44
CA LYS A 293 23.12 22.20 12.39
C LYS A 293 23.18 21.12 11.31
N ALA A 294 22.27 20.15 11.31
CA ALA A 294 22.20 19.14 10.27
C ALA A 294 20.82 19.11 9.62
N LYS A 295 20.81 18.89 8.30
CA LYS A 295 19.57 18.76 7.52
C LYS A 295 19.54 17.41 6.83
N VAL A 296 18.45 16.67 7.03
CA VAL A 296 18.20 15.40 6.36
C VAL A 296 16.97 15.53 5.48
N THR A 297 17.09 15.15 4.21
CA THR A 297 15.96 15.07 3.28
C THR A 297 15.92 13.71 2.61
N ILE A 298 14.71 13.29 2.23
CA ILE A 298 14.51 12.15 1.35
C ILE A 298 13.66 12.58 0.17
N GLU A 299 14.00 12.04 -0.99
CA GLU A 299 13.20 12.16 -2.19
C GLU A 299 13.03 10.78 -2.81
N TRP A 300 11.78 10.43 -3.06
CA TRP A 300 11.42 9.19 -3.74
C TRP A 300 11.13 9.47 -5.19
N SER A 301 11.50 8.53 -6.06
CA SER A 301 11.17 8.60 -7.48
C SER A 301 10.83 7.23 -8.04
N LEU A 302 9.91 7.20 -8.98
CA LEU A 302 9.55 6.01 -9.73
C LEU A 302 10.19 6.08 -11.11
N GLN A 303 10.82 4.98 -11.53
CA GLN A 303 11.32 4.79 -12.89
C GLN A 303 10.37 3.85 -13.63
#